data_AF-A0AAD0PLZ6-F1
#
_entry.id   AF-A0AAD0PLZ6-F1
#
_cell.length_a   1.000
_cell.length_b   1.000
_cell.length_c   1.000
_cell.angle_alpha   90.00
_cell.angle_beta   90.00
_cell.angle_gamma   90.00
#
_symmetry.space_group_name_H-M   'P 1'
#
loop_
_entity.id
_entity.type
_entity.pdbx_description
1 polymer ?
#
loop_
_entity_poly.entity_id
_entity_poly.type
_entity_poly.pdbx_seq_one_letter_code
_entity_poly.pdbx_strand_id
1 'polypeptide(L)'
;MKVTTAGALAQAVRDQRKVNKLTQSETAEQVGIKQTTVSDFENKPESTKLETLFKILAALDLELHVVKRGSTLPDNPSWTKEW
;
A
#
# COMPACT_ATOMS: atom_id res chain seq x y z
N MET A 1 -4.79 -9.76 -7.41
CA MET A 1 -3.38 -9.85 -7.85
C MET A 1 -2.55 -10.46 -6.71
N LYS A 2 -1.58 -11.34 -6.99
CA LYS A 2 -0.64 -11.83 -5.96
C LYS A 2 0.54 -10.86 -5.88
N VAL A 3 0.76 -10.24 -4.72
CA VAL A 3 1.87 -9.32 -4.48
C VAL A 3 2.92 -10.03 -3.64
N THR A 4 4.08 -10.33 -4.23
CA THR A 4 5.17 -11.06 -3.55
C THR A 4 6.53 -10.39 -3.69
N THR A 5 6.61 -9.21 -4.30
CA THR A 5 7.83 -8.41 -4.47
C THR A 5 7.55 -6.94 -4.16
N ALA A 6 8.59 -6.19 -3.78
CA ALA A 6 8.47 -4.76 -3.52
C ALA A 6 7.98 -3.98 -4.75
N GLY A 7 8.48 -4.32 -5.94
CA GLY A 7 8.02 -3.73 -7.21
C GLY A 7 6.55 -3.98 -7.49
N ALA A 8 6.05 -5.20 -7.28
CA ALA A 8 4.63 -5.51 -7.47
C ALA A 8 3.74 -4.75 -6.46
N LEU A 9 4.21 -4.58 -5.22
CA LEU A 9 3.50 -3.80 -4.20
C LEU A 9 3.42 -2.32 -4.60
N ALA A 10 4.56 -1.72 -4.96
CA ALA A 10 4.63 -0.33 -5.38
C ALA A 10 3.76 -0.05 -6.60
N GLN A 11 3.74 -0.96 -7.58
CA GLN A 11 2.89 -0.85 -8.75
C GLN A 11 1.40 -0.87 -8.37
N ALA A 12 0.97 -1.81 -7.52
CA ALA A 12 -0.41 -1.90 -7.06
C ALA A 12 -0.86 -0.63 -6.31
N VAL A 13 -0.01 -0.11 -5.42
CA VAL A 13 -0.29 1.13 -4.68
C VAL A 13 -0.32 2.35 -5.60
N ARG A 14 0.60 2.43 -6.57
CA ARG A 14 0.63 3.48 -7.60
C ARG A 14 -0.63 3.47 -8.46
N ASP A 15 -1.10 2.29 -8.85
CA ASP A 15 -2.30 2.14 -9.65
C ASP A 15 -3.52 2.62 -8.86
N GLN A 16 -3.61 2.28 -7.57
CA GLN A 16 -4.68 2.81 -6.71
C GLN A 16 -4.64 4.34 -6.61
N ARG A 17 -3.45 4.94 -6.44
CA ARG A 17 -3.33 6.41 -6.42
C ARG A 17 -3.89 7.04 -7.69
N LYS A 18 -3.58 6.46 -8.86
CA LYS A 18 -4.10 6.92 -10.16
C LYS A 18 -5.60 6.73 -10.29
N VAL A 19 -6.16 5.63 -9.79
CA VAL A 19 -7.62 5.40 -9.72
C VAL A 19 -8.29 6.50 -8.89
N ASN A 20 -7.69 6.88 -7.77
CA ASN A 20 -8.15 7.98 -6.91
C ASN A 20 -7.87 9.38 -7.52
N LYS A 21 -7.24 9.45 -8.71
CA LYS A 21 -6.86 10.68 -9.41
C LYS A 21 -5.97 11.64 -8.61
N LEU A 22 -5.24 11.12 -7.63
CA LEU A 22 -4.31 11.90 -6.82
C LEU A 22 -2.95 11.97 -7.52
N THR A 23 -2.29 13.13 -7.43
CA THR A 23 -0.88 13.30 -7.77
C THR A 23 0.01 12.80 -6.62
N GLN A 24 1.30 12.61 -6.90
CA GLN A 24 2.26 12.23 -5.85
C GLN A 24 2.39 13.32 -4.77
N SER A 25 2.22 14.60 -5.13
CA SER A 25 2.23 15.71 -4.18
C SER A 25 1.03 15.66 -3.26
N GLU A 26 -0.18 15.50 -3.79
CA GLU A 26 -1.40 15.43 -2.99
C GLU A 26 -1.37 14.24 -2.03
N THR A 27 -0.91 13.06 -2.48
CA THR A 27 -0.72 11.90 -1.59
C THR A 27 0.30 12.19 -0.48
N ALA A 28 1.39 12.88 -0.79
CA ALA A 28 2.44 13.20 0.18
C ALA A 28 1.96 14.20 1.24
N GLU A 29 1.20 15.21 0.83
CA GLU A 29 0.64 16.27 1.69
C GLU A 29 -0.32 15.71 2.74
N GLN A 30 -1.18 14.75 2.36
CA GLN A 30 -2.15 14.14 3.29
C GLN A 30 -1.51 13.49 4.52
N VAL A 31 -0.26 13.02 4.41
CA VAL A 31 0.44 12.29 5.47
C VAL A 31 1.76 12.93 5.87
N GLY A 32 1.98 14.20 5.47
CA GLY A 32 3.10 15.02 5.90
C GLY A 32 4.48 14.49 5.48
N ILE A 33 4.59 13.90 4.29
CA ILE A 33 5.87 13.44 3.71
C ILE A 33 6.23 14.27 2.47
N LYS A 34 7.45 14.07 1.93
CA LYS A 34 7.87 14.75 0.69
C LYS A 34 7.30 14.03 -0.52
N GLN A 35 6.91 14.77 -1.57
CA GLN A 35 6.50 14.17 -2.85
C GLN A 35 7.60 13.26 -3.43
N THR A 36 8.87 13.61 -3.26
CA THR A 36 10.00 12.78 -3.70
C THR A 36 10.00 11.41 -3.02
N THR A 37 9.55 11.33 -1.76
CA THR A 37 9.41 10.07 -1.02
C THR A 37 8.34 9.17 -1.64
N VAL A 38 7.22 9.73 -2.12
CA VAL A 38 6.20 8.98 -2.85
C VAL A 38 6.76 8.51 -4.20
N SER A 39 7.47 9.38 -4.92
CA SER A 39 8.12 9.03 -6.18
C SER A 39 9.16 7.92 -6.02
N ASP A 40 9.99 7.99 -4.97
CA ASP A 40 11.01 6.99 -4.67
C ASP A 40 10.38 5.65 -4.33
N PHE A 41 9.29 5.63 -3.56
CA PHE A 41 8.52 4.42 -3.32
C PHE A 41 7.98 3.83 -4.64
N GLU A 42 7.40 4.64 -5.52
CA GLU A 42 6.80 4.17 -6.78
C GLU A 42 7.83 3.63 -7.79
N ASN A 43 9.07 4.13 -7.77
CA ASN A 43 10.09 3.78 -8.77
C ASN A 43 11.21 2.88 -8.22
N LYS A 44 11.52 2.97 -6.93
CA LYS A 44 12.62 2.27 -6.24
C LYS A 44 12.18 1.79 -4.84
N PRO A 45 11.20 0.88 -4.75
CA PRO A 45 10.60 0.50 -3.47
C PRO A 45 11.53 -0.30 -2.54
N GLU A 46 12.65 -0.84 -3.04
CA GLU A 46 13.56 -1.73 -2.28
C GLU A 46 14.19 -1.06 -1.06
N SER A 47 14.40 0.25 -1.10
CA SER A 47 14.95 1.03 0.01
C SER A 47 13.88 1.76 0.84
N THR A 48 12.60 1.54 0.52
CA THR A 48 11.50 2.24 1.22
C THR A 48 11.34 1.70 2.62
N LYS A 49 11.32 2.60 3.61
CA LYS A 49 11.00 2.25 5.00
C LYS A 49 9.55 1.80 5.10
N LEU A 50 9.27 0.80 5.93
CA LEU A 50 7.90 0.34 6.20
C LEU A 50 6.99 1.47 6.70
N GLU A 51 7.50 2.39 7.52
CA GLU A 51 6.76 3.56 7.98
C GLU A 51 6.24 4.42 6.80
N THR A 52 7.09 4.65 5.79
CA THR A 52 6.72 5.37 4.57
C THR A 52 5.63 4.63 3.79
N LEU A 53 5.76 3.30 3.65
CA LEU A 53 4.73 2.47 3.02
C LEU A 53 3.38 2.67 3.72
N PHE A 54 3.33 2.54 5.06
CA PHE A 54 2.08 2.67 5.79
C PHE A 54 1.48 4.08 5.73
N LYS A 55 2.31 5.12 5.69
CA LYS A 55 1.83 6.50 5.42
C LYS A 55 1.18 6.61 4.05
N ILE A 56 1.80 6.06 3.01
CA ILE A 56 1.24 6.10 1.65
C ILE A 56 -0.06 5.29 1.58
N LEU A 57 -0.12 4.11 2.22
CA LEU A 57 -1.36 3.31 2.29
C LEU A 57 -2.48 4.10 2.98
N ALA A 58 -2.20 4.75 4.11
CA ALA A 58 -3.17 5.58 4.82
C ALA A 58 -3.66 6.76 3.97
N ALA A 59 -2.77 7.42 3.23
CA ALA A 59 -3.14 8.51 2.30
C ALA A 59 -4.05 8.06 1.14
N LEU A 60 -4.07 6.76 0.84
CA LEU A 60 -4.85 6.18 -0.26
C LEU A 60 -6.06 5.38 0.23
N ASP A 61 -6.34 5.41 1.52
CA ASP A 61 -7.38 4.61 2.18
C ASP A 61 -7.25 3.11 1.89
N LEU A 62 -6.01 2.60 2.01
CA LEU A 62 -5.66 1.21 1.78
C LEU A 62 -5.23 0.50 3.07
N GLU A 63 -5.60 -0.78 3.17
CA GLU A 63 -5.10 -1.71 4.19
C GLU A 63 -4.22 -2.81 3.57
N LEU A 64 -3.33 -3.39 4.38
CA LEU A 64 -2.43 -4.46 3.97
C LEU A 64 -2.80 -5.77 4.66
N HIS A 65 -3.16 -6.79 3.88
CA HIS A 65 -3.36 -8.15 4.38
C HIS A 65 -2.20 -9.07 4.00
N VAL A 66 -1.64 -9.74 5.01
CA VAL A 66 -0.65 -10.80 4.83
C VAL A 66 -1.35 -12.15 4.93
N VAL A 67 -1.32 -12.94 3.85
CA VAL A 67 -2.01 -14.23 3.76
C VAL A 67 -1.08 -15.35 3.31
N LYS A 68 -1.47 -16.59 3.63
CA LYS A 68 -0.77 -17.77 3.14
C LYS A 68 -0.83 -17.82 1.61
N ARG A 69 0.26 -18.20 0.97
CA ARG A 69 0.28 -18.38 -0.49
C ARG A 69 -0.75 -19.45 -0.88
N GLY A 70 -1.67 -19.07 -1.76
CA GLY A 70 -2.72 -19.96 -2.26
C GLY A 70 -4.01 -19.96 -1.46
N SER A 71 -4.09 -19.23 -0.33
CA SER A 71 -5.37 -18.98 0.34
C SER A 71 -6.10 -17.81 -0.31
N THR A 72 -7.43 -17.88 -0.34
CA THR A 72 -8.29 -16.74 -0.60
C THR A 72 -8.43 -15.91 0.68
N LEU A 73 -8.48 -14.59 0.53
CA LEU A 73 -8.92 -13.73 1.64
C LEU A 73 -10.42 -14.03 1.86
N PRO A 74 -10.86 -14.35 3.08
CA PRO A 74 -12.29 -14.43 3.36
C PRO A 74 -12.89 -13.03 3.25
N ASP A 75 -14.02 -12.89 2.54
CA ASP A 75 -14.78 -11.64 2.33
C ASP A 75 -15.25 -10.99 3.64
N ASN A 76 -15.25 -11.76 4.73
CA ASN A 76 -15.60 -11.30 6.06
C ASN A 76 -14.65 -11.98 7.07
N PRO A 77 -13.80 -11.24 7.80
CA PRO A 77 -13.11 -11.80 8.96
C PRO A 77 -14.15 -11.99 10.07
N SER A 78 -14.92 -13.07 9.97
CA SER A 78 -15.70 -13.59 11.08
C SER A 78 -14.71 -13.95 12.16
N TRP A 79 -14.46 -13.01 13.07
CA TRP A 79 -13.78 -13.27 14.33
C TRP A 79 -14.67 -14.17 15.19
N THR A 80 -14.73 -15.46 14.87
CA THR A 80 -15.10 -16.48 15.85
C THR A 80 -13.88 -16.70 16.74
N LYS A 81 -13.69 -15.80 17.70
CA LYS A 81 -12.92 -16.13 18.90
C LYS A 81 -13.80 -17.05 19.75
N GLU A 82 -13.63 -18.36 19.57
CA GLU A 82 -13.95 -19.34 20.61
C GLU A 82 -12.63 -19.92 21.12
N TRP A 83 -11.98 -19.17 22.02
CA TRP A 83 -11.30 -19.66 23.22
C TRP A 83 -10.71 -18.48 24.01
#